data_AF-A0AAP5LPF2-F1
#
_entry.id   AF-A0AAP5LPF2-F1
#
_cell.length_a   1.000
_cell.length_b   1.000
_cell.length_c   1.000
_cell.angle_alpha   90.00
_cell.angle_beta   90.00
_cell.angle_gamma   90.00
#
_symmetry.space_group_name_H-M   'P 1'
#
loop_
_entity.id
_entity.type
_entity.pdbx_description
1 polymer ?
#
loop_
_entity_poly.entity_id
_entity_poly.type
_entity_poly.pdbx_seq_one_letter_code
_entity_poly.pdbx_strand_id
1 'polypeptide(L)'
;MNKYVLHIVASLFCILLPPIGLLYGLWDSSQPKVGPVGDGKPIYPTIPQWISIVSPFIAGIINLPFAIMRYRQHKKTNESNKG
;
A
#
# COMPACT_ATOMS: atom_id res chain seq x y z
N MET A 1 -1.78 13.65 15.55
CA MET A 1 -1.58 13.73 14.08
C MET A 1 -2.89 14.17 13.43
N ASN A 2 -2.87 15.14 12.51
CA ASN A 2 -4.10 15.60 11.85
C ASN A 2 -4.75 14.44 11.08
N LYS A 3 -6.06 14.21 11.25
CA LYS A 3 -6.80 13.12 10.58
C LYS A 3 -6.64 13.12 9.06
N TYR A 4 -6.49 14.29 8.44
CA TYR A 4 -6.27 14.40 7.00
C TYR A 4 -4.86 13.96 6.58
N VAL A 5 -3.85 14.26 7.41
CA VAL A 5 -2.47 13.81 7.20
C VAL A 5 -2.36 12.30 7.42
N LEU A 6 -3.02 11.78 8.46
CA LEU A 6 -3.17 10.33 8.70
C LEU A 6 -3.73 9.61 7.48
N HIS A 7 -4.78 10.15 6.86
CA HIS A 7 -5.41 9.53 5.69
C HIS A 7 -4.47 9.51 4.48
N ILE A 8 -3.71 10.60 4.24
CA ILE A 8 -2.70 10.64 3.18
C ILE A 8 -1.62 9.58 3.43
N VAL A 9 -1.09 9.52 4.65
CA VAL A 9 -0.05 8.56 5.04
C VAL A 9 -0.54 7.12 4.87
N ALA A 10 -1.76 6.81 5.30
CA ALA A 10 -2.37 5.50 5.11
C ALA A 10 -2.51 5.13 3.62
N SER A 11 -2.96 6.07 2.78
CA SER A 11 -3.04 5.85 1.33
C SER A 11 -1.67 5.58 0.71
N LEU A 12 -0.61 6.27 1.17
CA LEU A 12 0.76 6.01 0.71
C LEU A 12 1.25 4.62 1.11
N PHE A 13 0.97 4.17 2.34
CA PHE A 13 1.31 2.81 2.76
C PHE A 13 0.57 1.75 1.92
N CYS A 14 -0.71 1.97 1.63
CA CYS A 14 -1.49 1.10 0.76
C CYS A 14 -0.94 1.03 -0.67
N ILE A 15 -0.31 2.09 -1.17
CA ILE A 15 0.33 2.12 -2.50
C ILE A 15 1.71 1.44 -2.48
N LEU A 16 2.51 1.67 -1.44
CA LEU A 16 3.92 1.25 -1.40
C LEU A 16 4.12 -0.17 -0.88
N LEU A 17 3.37 -0.61 0.13
CA LEU A 17 3.57 -1.92 0.74
C LEU A 17 3.30 -3.09 -0.21
N PRO A 18 2.22 -3.12 -1.01
CA PRO A 18 1.97 -4.22 -1.93
C PRO A 18 3.08 -4.47 -2.96
N PRO A 19 3.59 -3.47 -3.71
CA PRO A 19 4.67 -3.70 -4.66
C PRO A 19 5.99 -4.07 -3.97
N ILE A 20 6.32 -3.49 -2.80
CA ILE A 20 7.51 -3.89 -2.04
C ILE A 20 7.42 -5.35 -1.61
N GLY A 21 6.28 -5.75 -1.05
CA GLY A 21 6.03 -7.13 -0.63
C GLY A 21 6.05 -8.11 -1.80
N LEU A 22 5.51 -7.72 -2.96
CA LEU A 22 5.53 -8.53 -4.17
C LEU A 22 6.94 -8.71 -4.72
N LEU A 23 7.74 -7.64 -4.80
CA LEU A 23 9.14 -7.72 -5.23
C LEU A 23 9.97 -8.58 -4.28
N TYR A 24 9.77 -8.41 -2.97
CA TYR A 24 10.41 -9.24 -1.96
C TYR A 24 10.01 -10.71 -2.09
N GLY A 25 8.72 -11.00 -2.27
CA GLY A 25 8.22 -12.37 -2.47
C GLY A 25 8.74 -13.02 -3.74
N LEU A 26 8.84 -12.28 -4.84
CA LEU A 26 9.43 -12.79 -6.09
C LEU A 26 10.93 -13.07 -5.95
N TRP A 27 11.66 -12.17 -5.26
CA TRP A 27 13.07 -12.38 -4.95
C TRP A 27 13.27 -13.62 -4.06
N ASP A 28 12.47 -13.77 -3.00
CA ASP A 28 12.56 -14.90 -2.10
C ASP A 28 12.14 -16.23 -2.78
N SER A 29 11.21 -16.17 -3.74
CA SER A 29 10.79 -17.33 -4.54
C SER A 29 11.84 -17.80 -5.54
N SER A 30 12.72 -16.91 -6.01
CA SER A 30 13.81 -17.28 -6.92
C SER A 30 15.00 -17.91 -6.21
N GLN A 31 15.04 -17.90 -4.88
CA GLN A 31 16.08 -18.58 -4.11
C GLN A 31 15.83 -20.10 -4.11
N PRO A 32 16.88 -20.94 -4.30
CA PRO A 32 16.76 -22.39 -4.26
C PRO A 32 16.44 -22.86 -2.84
N LYS A 33 15.15 -23.11 -2.57
CA LYS A 33 14.66 -23.67 -1.31
C LYS A 33 14.71 -25.19 -1.36
N VAL A 34 15.87 -25.77 -1.06
CA VAL A 34 16.09 -27.22 -1.01
C VAL A 34 16.35 -27.68 0.43
N GLY A 35 15.85 -28.86 0.81
CA GLY A 35 16.05 -29.45 2.15
C GLY A 35 14.85 -29.21 3.09
N PRO A 36 15.05 -28.97 4.40
CA PRO A 36 13.95 -28.84 5.37
C PRO A 36 12.97 -27.69 5.09
N VAL A 37 13.34 -26.78 4.19
CA VAL A 37 12.63 -25.53 3.90
C VAL A 37 11.89 -25.55 2.54
N GLY A 38 11.96 -26.63 1.75
CA GLY A 38 11.22 -26.71 0.49
C GLY A 38 11.63 -27.82 -0.48
N ASP A 39 10.82 -28.00 -1.52
CA ASP A 39 10.99 -28.99 -2.61
C ASP A 39 11.67 -28.40 -3.86
N GLY A 40 12.28 -27.22 -3.75
CA GLY A 40 13.00 -26.55 -4.84
C GLY A 40 12.12 -25.85 -5.87
N LYS A 41 10.79 -25.81 -5.68
CA LYS A 41 9.87 -25.17 -6.62
C LYS A 41 9.60 -23.71 -6.25
N PRO A 42 9.59 -22.79 -7.25
CA PRO A 42 9.16 -21.42 -7.01
C PRO A 42 7.70 -21.39 -6.54
N ILE A 43 7.43 -20.59 -5.50
CA ILE A 43 6.09 -20.34 -4.99
C ILE A 43 5.58 -19.04 -5.62
N TYR A 44 4.47 -19.13 -6.35
CA TYR A 44 3.81 -17.98 -6.95
C TYR A 44 2.55 -17.61 -6.15
N PRO A 45 2.14 -16.32 -6.14
CA PRO A 45 0.94 -15.92 -5.44
C PRO A 45 -0.30 -16.60 -6.06
N THR A 46 -1.10 -17.22 -5.20
CA THR A 46 -2.42 -17.76 -5.53
C THR A 46 -3.44 -16.64 -5.78
N ILE A 47 -4.59 -16.95 -6.39
CA ILE A 47 -5.64 -15.96 -6.68
C ILE A 47 -6.08 -15.19 -5.42
N PRO A 48 -6.32 -15.82 -4.24
CA PRO A 48 -6.67 -15.08 -3.03
C PRO A 48 -5.56 -14.13 -2.55
N GLN A 49 -4.29 -14.53 -2.73
CA GLN A 49 -3.14 -13.67 -2.40
C GLN A 49 -3.05 -12.48 -3.36
N TRP A 50 -3.31 -12.68 -4.65
CA TRP A 50 -3.40 -11.58 -5.62
C TRP A 50 -4.47 -10.57 -5.25
N ILE A 51 -5.66 -11.02 -4.85
CA ILE A 51 -6.74 -10.13 -4.37
C ILE A 51 -6.26 -9.32 -3.17
N SER A 52 -5.56 -9.97 -2.23
CA SER A 52 -5.04 -9.34 -1.01
C SER A 52 -3.92 -8.32 -1.28
N ILE A 53 -3.17 -8.48 -2.38
CA ILE A 53 -2.12 -7.55 -2.82
C ILE A 53 -2.72 -6.37 -3.60
N VAL A 54 -3.63 -6.67 -4.55
CA VAL A 54 -4.16 -5.68 -5.50
C VAL A 54 -5.22 -4.78 -4.87
N SER A 55 -6.07 -5.32 -3.99
CA SER A 55 -7.15 -4.53 -3.37
C SER A 55 -6.66 -3.33 -2.54
N PRO A 56 -5.67 -3.43 -1.61
CA PRO A 56 -5.17 -2.27 -0.90
C PRO A 56 -4.45 -1.30 -1.85
N PHE A 57 -3.75 -1.80 -2.87
CA PHE A 57 -3.07 -0.96 -3.85
C PHE A 57 -4.05 -0.05 -4.61
N ILE A 58 -5.12 -0.63 -5.17
CA ILE A 58 -6.18 0.11 -5.86
C ILE A 58 -6.85 1.09 -4.88
N ALA A 59 -7.17 0.64 -3.67
CA ALA A 59 -7.79 1.50 -2.66
C ALA A 59 -6.89 2.69 -2.30
N GLY A 60 -5.58 2.50 -2.20
CA GLY A 60 -4.61 3.58 -1.97
C GLY A 60 -4.58 4.59 -3.10
N ILE A 61 -4.53 4.12 -4.36
CA ILE A 61 -4.54 4.99 -5.56
C ILE A 61 -5.80 5.85 -5.60
N ILE A 62 -6.97 5.25 -5.34
CA ILE A 62 -8.24 5.98 -5.35
C ILE A 62 -8.31 6.95 -4.18
N ASN A 63 -7.93 6.55 -2.96
CA ASN A 63 -8.10 7.38 -1.78
C ASN A 63 -7.08 8.53 -1.66
N LEU A 64 -5.88 8.40 -2.23
CA LEU A 64 -4.86 9.44 -2.16
C LEU A 64 -5.32 10.81 -2.70
N PRO A 65 -5.89 10.95 -3.92
CA PRO A 65 -6.37 12.24 -4.41
C PRO A 65 -7.48 12.82 -3.54
N PHE A 66 -8.43 11.98 -3.08
CA PHE A 66 -9.48 12.43 -2.15
C PHE A 66 -8.91 12.94 -0.82
N ALA A 67 -7.92 12.23 -0.26
CA ALA A 67 -7.24 12.63 0.97
C ALA A 67 -6.52 13.98 0.82
N ILE A 68 -5.82 14.19 -0.31
CA ILE A 68 -5.15 15.45 -0.64
C ILE A 68 -6.15 16.59 -0.81
N MET A 69 -7.23 16.38 -1.57
CA MET A 69 -8.28 17.39 -1.75
C MET A 69 -8.88 17.83 -0.41
N ARG A 70 -9.20 16.86 0.44
CA ARG A 70 -9.79 17.13 1.76
C ARG A 70 -8.82 17.85 2.70
N TYR A 71 -7.54 17.51 2.64
CA TYR A 71 -6.49 18.22 3.37
C TYR A 71 -6.38 19.69 2.93
N ARG A 72 -6.39 19.95 1.61
CA ARG A 72 -6.35 21.31 1.06
C ARG A 72 -7.56 22.14 1.45
N GLN A 73 -8.76 21.57 1.43
CA GLN A 73 -9.99 22.23 1.88
C GLN A 73 -9.90 22.61 3.36
N HIS A 74 -9.50 21.67 4.22
CA HIS A 74 -9.35 21.93 5.65
C HIS A 74 -8.30 23.03 5.94
N LYS A 75 -7.18 23.03 5.21
CA LYS A 75 -6.16 24.08 5.34
C LYS A 75 -6.74 25.46 5.00
N LYS A 76 -7.47 25.58 3.88
CA LYS A 76 -8.11 26.84 3.46
C LYS A 76 -9.12 27.36 4.48
N THR A 77 -9.98 26.49 5.03
CA THR A 77 -10.96 26.88 6.06
C THR A 77 -10.28 27.40 7.33
N ASN A 78 -9.18 26.76 7.76
CA ASN A 78 -8.45 27.20 8.94
C ASN A 78 -7.68 28.52 8.73
N GLU A 79 -7.24 28.80 7.50
CA GLU A 79 -6.64 30.09 7.16
C GLU A 79 -7.69 31.20 7.12
N SER A 80 -8.89 30.92 6.58
CA SER A 80 -10.01 31.88 6.56
C SER A 80 -10.55 32.24 7.95
N ASN A 81 -10.55 31.31 8.91
CA ASN A 81 -11.04 31.56 10.27
C ASN A 81 -10.02 32.30 11.17
N LYS A 82 -8.80 32.54 10.67
CA LYS A 82 -7.73 33.22 11.41
C LYS A 82 -7.55 34.69 11.02
N GLY A 83 -8.19 35.15 9.94
CA GLY A 83 -8.25 36.55 9.52
C GLY A 83 -9.51 37.20 10.04
#